data_AF-K1Z4W0-F1
#
_entry.id   AF-K1Z4W0-F1
#
_cell.length_a   1.000
_cell.length_b   1.000
_cell.length_c   1.000
_cell.angle_alpha   90.00
_cell.angle_beta   90.00
_cell.angle_gamma   90.00
#
_symmetry.space_group_name_H-M   'P 1'
#
loop_
_entity.id
_entity.type
_entity.pdbx_description
1 polymer ?
#
loop_
_entity_poly.entity_id
_entity_poly.type
_entity_poly.pdbx_seq_one_letter_code
_entity_poly.pdbx_strand_id
1 'polypeptide(L)'
;MKIYRDSRLKDTDTLKAIIKNIQATYTKADVIKYDSYHEISPFCNIWELWNLNLTSYKANILDIRNNFLFLKKWSNLIVDDFHWGGFQSMGVWRERWYQVFNVKIWQNCNLGCKYCYLLDSNKLNPELTIYCNVKEEVTKFLEDFWKEKKMVLNIGEYTDTFLFDDFTKYTAFFRKLLDEYPNLIIEARTKLSRFKVRFHPHERFVVGFSVSINPFDNFWKKEQIMKKLDFIKTFADSWYKVALKFDPITWMENYDEDFFQKVYAIKSENLDHYSLWTLRFSEWLKSIMEKVYDTKINTQLFSFENGKYVYSYRDKVHDFFIKKLE
;
A
#
# COMPACT_ATOMS: atom_id res chain seq x y z
N MET A 1 28.45 -3.13 -29.60
CA MET A 1 27.03 -2.74 -29.45
C MET A 1 26.97 -1.54 -28.51
N LYS A 2 26.63 -0.34 -29.00
CA LYS A 2 26.64 0.89 -28.20
C LYS A 2 25.41 0.92 -27.30
N ILE A 3 25.63 0.96 -25.98
CA ILE A 3 24.60 1.15 -24.97
C ILE A 3 24.14 2.62 -25.04
N TYR A 4 22.89 2.85 -25.45
CA TYR A 4 22.26 4.16 -25.34
C TYR A 4 21.76 4.37 -23.90
N ARG A 5 22.25 5.44 -23.26
CA ARG A 5 21.81 5.89 -21.94
C ARG A 5 20.72 6.95 -22.17
N ASP A 6 19.46 6.60 -21.90
CA ASP A 6 18.36 7.58 -21.92
C ASP A 6 18.55 8.58 -20.77
N SER A 7 18.75 9.84 -21.13
CA SER A 7 19.08 10.96 -20.23
C SER A 7 17.89 11.51 -19.44
N ARG A 8 16.69 10.92 -19.57
CA ARG A 8 15.47 11.36 -18.87
C ARG A 8 15.26 10.71 -17.48
N LEU A 9 16.08 9.73 -17.10
CA LEU A 9 16.00 9.03 -15.80
C LEU A 9 16.86 9.71 -14.72
N LYS A 10 16.56 10.96 -14.37
CA LYS A 10 17.34 11.71 -13.36
C LYS A 10 16.82 11.66 -11.93
N ASP A 11 15.81 10.85 -11.60
CA ASP A 11 15.34 10.75 -10.21
C ASP A 11 14.79 9.36 -9.91
N THR A 12 15.68 8.39 -9.66
CA THR A 12 15.38 6.94 -9.68
C THR A 12 16.09 6.14 -8.58
N ASP A 13 16.44 6.75 -7.44
CA ASP A 13 17.20 6.01 -6.41
C ASP A 13 16.34 5.00 -5.65
N THR A 14 15.07 5.33 -5.35
CA THR A 14 14.12 4.39 -4.73
C THR A 14 13.67 3.32 -5.73
N LEU A 15 13.42 3.72 -6.99
CA LEU A 15 12.92 2.84 -8.07
C LEU A 15 13.96 1.80 -8.51
N LYS A 16 15.23 2.23 -8.65
CA LYS A 16 16.34 1.30 -8.92
C LYS A 16 16.55 0.33 -7.78
N ALA A 17 16.32 0.73 -6.53
CA ALA A 17 16.42 -0.18 -5.39
C ALA A 17 15.30 -1.24 -5.37
N ILE A 18 14.07 -0.85 -5.70
CA ILE A 18 12.90 -1.75 -5.80
C ILE A 18 13.10 -2.78 -6.92
N ILE A 19 13.47 -2.32 -8.12
CA ILE A 19 13.66 -3.19 -9.30
C ILE A 19 14.93 -4.05 -9.18
N LYS A 20 16.01 -3.53 -8.59
CA LYS A 20 17.27 -4.28 -8.41
C LYS A 20 17.11 -5.54 -7.56
N ASN A 21 16.07 -5.60 -6.72
CA ASN A 21 15.80 -6.76 -5.88
C ASN A 21 14.90 -7.82 -6.55
N ILE A 22 14.29 -7.51 -7.70
CA ILE A 22 13.51 -8.46 -8.49
C ILE A 22 14.49 -9.36 -9.28
N GLN A 23 14.55 -10.63 -8.91
CA GLN A 23 15.34 -11.69 -9.53
C GLN A 23 14.60 -12.33 -10.73
N ALA A 24 13.28 -12.47 -10.67
CA ALA A 24 12.48 -13.08 -11.75
C ALA A 24 11.11 -12.41 -11.91
N THR A 25 10.57 -12.43 -13.13
CA THR A 25 9.18 -12.02 -13.40
C THR A 25 8.42 -13.16 -14.05
N TYR A 26 7.25 -13.49 -13.51
CA TYR A 26 6.34 -14.51 -14.01
C TYR A 26 5.09 -13.83 -14.56
N THR A 27 4.71 -14.14 -15.80
CA THR A 27 3.58 -13.50 -16.48
C THR A 27 2.56 -14.56 -16.92
N LYS A 28 1.30 -14.40 -16.54
CA LYS A 28 0.20 -15.22 -17.09
C LYS A 28 -0.03 -14.82 -18.56
N ALA A 29 -0.04 -15.79 -19.48
CA ALA A 29 -0.10 -15.52 -20.92
C ALA A 29 -1.31 -14.65 -21.33
N ASP A 30 -2.48 -14.88 -20.71
CA ASP A 30 -3.72 -14.19 -21.07
C ASP A 30 -3.70 -12.68 -20.77
N VAL A 31 -2.77 -12.21 -19.93
CA VAL A 31 -2.70 -10.79 -19.54
C VAL A 31 -2.10 -9.91 -20.62
N ILE A 32 -1.46 -10.51 -21.64
CA ILE A 32 -0.84 -9.81 -22.76
C ILE A 32 -1.87 -8.99 -23.55
N LYS A 33 -3.15 -9.38 -23.50
CA LYS A 33 -4.24 -8.68 -24.18
C LYS A 33 -4.59 -7.31 -23.56
N TYR A 34 -4.17 -7.04 -22.32
CA TYR A 34 -4.52 -5.79 -21.63
C TYR A 34 -3.45 -4.72 -21.89
N ASP A 35 -3.87 -3.48 -22.15
CA ASP A 35 -2.95 -2.37 -22.38
C ASP A 35 -1.98 -2.16 -21.22
N SER A 36 -2.44 -2.36 -19.98
CA SER A 36 -1.61 -2.23 -18.78
C SER A 36 -0.41 -3.19 -18.78
N TYR A 37 -0.51 -4.36 -19.43
CA TYR A 37 0.64 -5.25 -19.61
C TYR A 37 1.72 -4.58 -20.46
N HIS A 38 1.36 -3.97 -21.57
CA HIS A 38 2.31 -3.29 -22.45
C HIS A 38 2.93 -2.05 -21.82
N GLU A 39 2.26 -1.41 -20.86
CA GLU A 39 2.83 -0.31 -20.09
C GLU A 39 3.92 -0.77 -19.11
N ILE A 40 3.80 -1.97 -18.55
CA ILE A 40 4.76 -2.52 -17.57
C ILE A 40 5.82 -3.43 -18.18
N SER A 41 5.54 -4.06 -19.33
CA SER A 41 6.43 -5.06 -19.94
C SER A 41 7.85 -4.58 -20.24
N PRO A 42 8.13 -3.29 -20.54
CA PRO A 42 9.51 -2.80 -20.70
C PRO A 42 10.34 -2.85 -19.41
N PHE A 43 9.69 -2.97 -18.25
CA PHE A 43 10.32 -2.94 -16.92
C PHE A 43 10.38 -4.32 -16.26
N CYS A 44 9.53 -5.24 -16.71
CA CYS A 44 9.68 -6.65 -16.44
C CYS A 44 10.88 -7.15 -17.25
N ASN A 45 12.02 -7.45 -16.60
CA ASN A 45 13.10 -8.17 -17.27
C ASN A 45 12.53 -9.53 -17.72
N ILE A 46 12.16 -9.65 -19.00
CA ILE A 46 11.59 -10.87 -19.59
C ILE A 46 12.70 -11.91 -19.67
N TRP A 47 12.91 -12.61 -18.56
CA TRP A 47 13.57 -13.90 -18.56
C TRP A 47 12.47 -14.92 -18.30
N GLU A 48 12.05 -15.54 -19.40
CA GLU A 48 11.13 -16.68 -19.48
C GLU A 48 9.63 -16.39 -19.31
N LEU A 49 8.91 -16.42 -20.44
CA LEU A 49 7.46 -16.63 -20.46
C LEU A 49 7.18 -18.09 -20.08
N TRP A 50 6.84 -18.34 -18.82
CA TRP A 50 6.35 -19.65 -18.42
C TRP A 50 4.83 -19.70 -18.61
N ASN A 51 4.35 -20.65 -19.41
CA ASN A 51 2.97 -21.12 -19.36
C ASN A 51 2.74 -21.82 -18.01
N LEU A 52 2.56 -21.04 -16.94
CA LEU A 52 2.23 -21.57 -15.63
C LEU A 52 0.75 -21.95 -15.62
N ASN A 53 0.46 -23.24 -15.75
CA ASN A 53 -0.78 -23.79 -15.22
C ASN A 53 -0.76 -23.53 -13.70
N LEU A 54 -1.60 -22.62 -13.21
CA LEU A 54 -1.67 -22.18 -11.79
C LEU A 54 -1.79 -23.34 -10.76
N THR A 55 -2.14 -24.54 -11.21
CA THR A 55 -2.11 -25.79 -10.42
C THR A 55 -0.70 -26.20 -9.98
N SER A 56 0.35 -25.96 -10.77
CA SER A 56 1.73 -26.32 -10.40
C SER A 56 2.38 -25.30 -9.46
N TYR A 57 1.97 -24.03 -9.48
CA TYR A 57 2.44 -23.01 -8.54
C TYR A 57 2.00 -23.32 -7.11
N LYS A 58 0.74 -23.73 -6.92
CA LYS A 58 0.23 -24.20 -5.62
C LYS A 58 0.93 -25.48 -5.12
N ALA A 59 1.48 -26.29 -6.02
CA ALA A 59 2.21 -27.52 -5.66
C ALA A 59 3.63 -27.22 -5.15
N ASN A 60 4.33 -26.23 -5.71
CA ASN A 60 5.62 -25.77 -5.17
C ASN A 60 5.49 -25.09 -3.79
N ILE A 61 4.30 -24.60 -3.44
CA ILE A 61 3.98 -24.03 -2.11
C ILE A 61 3.95 -25.10 -0.99
N LEU A 62 3.84 -26.39 -1.31
CA LEU A 62 3.88 -27.44 -0.28
C LEU A 62 5.27 -27.60 0.36
N ASP A 63 6.35 -27.35 -0.39
CA ASP A 63 7.72 -27.33 0.14
C ASP A 63 8.04 -26.01 0.90
N ILE A 64 7.29 -24.95 0.61
CA ILE A 64 7.41 -23.61 1.24
C ILE A 64 6.98 -23.62 2.71
N ARG A 65 6.12 -24.58 3.10
CA ARG A 65 5.61 -24.70 4.48
C ARG A 65 6.72 -24.91 5.53
N ASN A 66 7.89 -25.40 5.13
CA ASN A 66 8.98 -25.75 6.05
C ASN A 66 10.17 -24.78 6.05
N ASN A 67 10.24 -23.79 5.15
CA ASN A 67 11.43 -22.94 5.01
C ASN A 67 11.13 -21.45 5.21
N PHE A 68 11.32 -20.99 6.46
CA PHE A 68 11.34 -19.57 6.86
C PHE A 68 12.31 -18.69 6.02
N LEU A 69 13.28 -19.31 5.32
CA LEU A 69 14.31 -18.64 4.52
C LEU A 69 13.78 -17.94 3.25
N PHE A 70 12.65 -18.35 2.67
CA PHE A 70 12.17 -17.75 1.41
C PHE A 70 11.58 -16.35 1.61
N LEU A 71 11.08 -16.03 2.82
CA LEU A 71 10.58 -14.69 3.19
C LEU A 71 11.68 -13.60 3.17
N LYS A 72 12.96 -13.98 3.07
CA LYS A 72 14.07 -13.03 2.86
C LYS A 72 14.16 -12.49 1.44
N LYS A 73 13.44 -13.06 0.46
CA LYS A 73 13.55 -12.66 -0.95
C LYS A 73 12.18 -12.34 -1.52
N TRP A 74 11.81 -11.07 -1.43
CA TRP A 74 10.81 -10.38 -2.26
C TRP A 74 11.29 -10.28 -3.72
N SER A 75 11.76 -11.40 -4.26
CA SER A 75 12.58 -11.42 -5.47
C SER A 75 11.80 -11.71 -6.72
N ASN A 76 10.52 -12.05 -6.61
CA ASN A 76 9.73 -12.44 -7.75
C ASN A 76 8.56 -11.47 -7.93
N LEU A 77 8.37 -11.03 -9.16
CA LEU A 77 7.21 -10.25 -9.58
C LEU A 77 6.26 -11.18 -10.35
N ILE A 78 4.98 -11.16 -10.00
CA ILE A 78 3.93 -11.83 -10.76
C ILE A 78 3.14 -10.77 -11.52
N VAL A 79 2.85 -11.06 -12.80
CA VAL A 79 1.98 -10.26 -13.65
C VAL A 79 0.78 -11.13 -14.00
N ASP A 80 -0.39 -10.75 -13.51
CA ASP A 80 -1.61 -11.55 -13.54
C ASP A 80 -2.84 -10.70 -13.88
N ASP A 81 -4.01 -11.31 -13.95
CA ASP A 81 -5.31 -10.64 -13.90
C ASP A 81 -6.16 -11.23 -12.77
N PHE A 82 -7.07 -10.43 -12.19
CA PHE A 82 -7.99 -10.94 -11.19
C PHE A 82 -9.37 -11.21 -11.81
N HIS A 83 -9.95 -12.38 -11.55
CA HIS A 83 -11.32 -12.70 -12.00
C HIS A 83 -12.34 -12.67 -10.85
N TRP A 84 -11.92 -12.90 -9.61
CA TRP A 84 -12.77 -12.89 -8.41
C TRP A 84 -12.04 -12.25 -7.23
N GLY A 85 -12.76 -11.42 -6.47
CA GLY A 85 -12.23 -10.80 -5.24
C GLY A 85 -11.25 -9.65 -5.47
N GLY A 86 -11.30 -9.00 -6.65
CA GLY A 86 -10.61 -7.73 -6.90
C GLY A 86 -11.26 -6.54 -6.19
N PHE A 87 -12.54 -6.66 -5.84
CA PHE A 87 -13.30 -5.68 -5.08
C PHE A 87 -13.78 -6.31 -3.76
N GLN A 88 -13.51 -5.63 -2.65
CA GLN A 88 -14.02 -6.02 -1.34
C GLN A 88 -14.85 -4.89 -0.75
N SER A 89 -16.14 -5.13 -0.53
CA SER A 89 -17.00 -4.20 0.21
C SER A 89 -16.56 -4.14 1.67
N MET A 90 -16.29 -2.93 2.14
CA MET A 90 -15.97 -2.63 3.54
C MET A 90 -17.20 -2.11 4.31
N GLY A 91 -18.37 -2.17 3.68
CA GLY A 91 -19.61 -1.60 4.21
C GLY A 91 -19.71 -0.09 3.95
N VAL A 92 -20.48 0.58 4.81
CA VAL A 92 -20.70 2.02 4.72
C VAL A 92 -19.77 2.73 5.69
N TRP A 93 -19.01 3.70 5.19
CA TRP A 93 -18.31 4.61 6.07
C TRP A 93 -19.33 5.51 6.77
N ARG A 94 -19.62 5.17 8.03
CA ARG A 94 -20.81 5.64 8.76
C ARG A 94 -20.89 7.16 8.88
N GLU A 95 -19.75 7.83 8.98
CA GLU A 95 -19.69 9.28 9.16
C GLU A 95 -20.06 10.04 7.89
N ARG A 96 -19.66 9.54 6.72
CA ARG A 96 -19.96 10.22 5.44
C ARG A 96 -21.04 9.54 4.60
N TRP A 97 -21.54 8.38 5.02
CA TRP A 97 -22.54 7.58 4.31
C TRP A 97 -22.09 7.13 2.89
N TYR A 98 -20.80 6.87 2.70
CA TYR A 98 -20.26 6.35 1.45
C TYR A 98 -20.12 4.83 1.52
N GLN A 99 -20.50 4.13 0.46
CA GLN A 99 -20.13 2.72 0.32
C GLN A 99 -18.64 2.63 -0.01
N VAL A 100 -17.89 1.84 0.76
CA VAL A 100 -16.43 1.72 0.59
C VAL A 100 -16.09 0.38 -0.03
N PHE A 101 -15.29 0.41 -1.09
CA PHE A 101 -14.71 -0.78 -1.70
C PHE A 101 -13.18 -0.68 -1.70
N ASN A 102 -12.51 -1.72 -1.24
CA ASN A 102 -11.09 -1.89 -1.50
C ASN A 102 -10.91 -2.52 -2.87
N VAL A 103 -10.00 -1.97 -3.67
CA VAL A 103 -9.69 -2.44 -5.03
C VAL A 103 -8.27 -2.99 -5.05
N LYS A 104 -8.12 -4.23 -5.54
CA LYS A 104 -6.82 -4.85 -5.76
C LYS A 104 -6.20 -4.34 -7.05
N ILE A 105 -5.54 -3.19 -6.96
CA ILE A 105 -4.73 -2.71 -8.09
C ILE A 105 -3.47 -3.57 -8.22
N TRP A 106 -2.82 -3.89 -7.10
CA TRP A 106 -1.70 -4.84 -6.96
C TRP A 106 -1.88 -5.64 -5.66
N GLN A 107 -1.05 -6.65 -5.44
CA GLN A 107 -0.99 -7.42 -4.20
C GLN A 107 0.43 -7.40 -3.62
N ASN A 108 0.50 -7.16 -2.31
CA ASN A 108 1.73 -7.03 -1.53
C ASN A 108 2.59 -5.81 -1.93
N CYS A 109 3.66 -5.55 -1.18
CA CYS A 109 4.62 -4.47 -1.46
C CYS A 109 5.99 -4.80 -0.87
N ASN A 110 7.09 -4.39 -1.51
CA ASN A 110 8.44 -4.73 -1.04
C ASN A 110 9.09 -3.64 -0.17
N LEU A 111 8.28 -2.85 0.55
CA LEU A 111 8.78 -1.77 1.43
C LEU A 111 9.44 -2.28 2.72
N GLY A 112 9.32 -3.58 3.02
CA GLY A 112 10.07 -4.20 4.11
C GLY A 112 9.53 -3.95 5.52
N CYS A 113 8.27 -3.49 5.66
CA CYS A 113 7.65 -3.30 6.96
C CYS A 113 7.53 -4.64 7.71
N LYS A 114 8.24 -4.79 8.83
CA LYS A 114 8.28 -6.05 9.59
C LYS A 114 6.93 -6.46 10.18
N TYR A 115 6.07 -5.47 10.44
CA TYR A 115 4.73 -5.63 11.00
C TYR A 115 3.62 -5.71 9.92
N CYS A 116 3.98 -5.87 8.65
CA CYS A 116 3.03 -5.76 7.55
C CYS A 116 1.93 -6.83 7.62
N TYR A 117 0.68 -6.40 7.78
CA TYR A 117 -0.46 -7.32 7.83
C TYR A 117 -0.72 -8.05 6.50
N LEU A 118 -0.20 -7.54 5.37
CA LEU A 118 -0.30 -8.21 4.08
C LEU A 118 0.48 -9.53 4.07
N LEU A 119 1.57 -9.64 4.84
CA LEU A 119 2.28 -10.91 5.01
C LEU A 119 1.39 -11.96 5.67
N ASP A 120 0.60 -11.56 6.67
CA ASP A 120 -0.31 -12.45 7.38
C ASP A 120 -1.54 -12.81 6.54
N SER A 121 -2.10 -11.80 5.85
CA SER A 121 -3.32 -11.94 5.05
C SER A 121 -3.08 -12.70 3.75
N ASN A 122 -1.88 -12.57 3.18
CA ASN A 122 -1.46 -13.23 1.95
C ASN A 122 -0.35 -14.26 2.19
N LYS A 123 -0.32 -14.91 3.37
CA LYS A 123 0.70 -15.91 3.71
C LYS A 123 0.82 -17.09 2.73
N LEU A 124 -0.22 -17.33 1.92
CA LEU A 124 -0.24 -18.34 0.87
C LEU A 124 0.20 -17.81 -0.50
N ASN A 125 0.23 -16.49 -0.70
CA ASN A 125 0.65 -15.83 -1.93
C ASN A 125 1.48 -14.57 -1.56
N PRO A 126 2.68 -14.74 -0.97
CA PRO A 126 3.49 -13.64 -0.44
C PRO A 126 4.16 -12.79 -1.55
N GLU A 127 4.10 -13.24 -2.80
CA GLU A 127 4.73 -12.59 -3.93
C GLU A 127 4.06 -11.26 -4.25
N LEU A 128 4.87 -10.35 -4.79
CA LEU A 128 4.36 -9.11 -5.34
C LEU A 128 3.65 -9.41 -6.66
N THR A 129 2.37 -9.04 -6.76
CA THR A 129 1.57 -9.27 -7.98
C THR A 129 1.02 -7.96 -8.52
N ILE A 130 1.23 -7.69 -9.82
CA ILE A 130 0.59 -6.60 -10.55
C ILE A 130 -0.56 -7.20 -11.37
N TYR A 131 -1.75 -6.63 -11.21
CA TYR A 131 -2.91 -7.03 -12.01
C TYR A 131 -3.06 -6.15 -13.23
N CYS A 132 -3.20 -6.72 -14.43
CA CYS A 132 -3.25 -5.96 -15.69
C CYS A 132 -4.66 -5.52 -16.11
N ASN A 133 -5.70 -6.20 -15.64
CA ASN A 133 -7.10 -5.94 -16.01
C ASN A 133 -7.81 -4.91 -15.11
N VAL A 134 -7.05 -4.16 -14.31
CA VAL A 134 -7.60 -3.22 -13.32
C VAL A 134 -8.50 -2.18 -13.97
N LYS A 135 -8.10 -1.65 -15.14
CA LYS A 135 -8.84 -0.58 -15.80
C LYS A 135 -10.20 -1.08 -16.28
N GLU A 136 -10.20 -2.23 -16.95
CA GLU A 136 -11.37 -2.88 -17.51
C GLU A 136 -12.36 -3.31 -16.42
N GLU A 137 -11.86 -3.96 -15.36
CA GLU A 137 -12.72 -4.45 -14.26
C GLU A 137 -13.27 -3.31 -13.41
N VAL A 138 -12.51 -2.22 -13.21
CA VAL A 138 -13.01 -1.04 -12.48
C VAL A 138 -14.08 -0.33 -13.29
N THR A 139 -13.87 -0.12 -14.59
CA THR A 139 -14.89 0.49 -15.45
C THR A 139 -16.17 -0.33 -15.43
N LYS A 140 -16.07 -1.65 -15.65
CA LYS A 140 -17.23 -2.54 -15.60
C LYS A 140 -17.91 -2.54 -14.22
N PHE A 141 -17.14 -2.59 -13.15
CA PHE A 141 -17.67 -2.51 -11.78
C PHE A 141 -18.45 -1.21 -11.57
N LEU A 142 -17.92 -0.09 -12.05
CA LEU A 142 -18.63 1.18 -11.95
C LEU A 142 -19.90 1.16 -12.81
N GLU A 143 -19.87 0.70 -14.05
CA GLU A 143 -21.07 0.59 -14.91
C GLU A 143 -22.18 -0.25 -14.27
N ASP A 144 -21.82 -1.38 -13.65
CA ASP A 144 -22.78 -2.31 -13.04
C ASP A 144 -23.33 -1.82 -11.68
N PHE A 145 -22.47 -1.20 -10.85
CA PHE A 145 -22.78 -0.90 -9.45
C PHE A 145 -23.01 0.58 -9.14
N TRP A 146 -22.50 1.49 -9.97
CA TRP A 146 -22.64 2.93 -9.77
C TRP A 146 -24.03 3.40 -10.20
N LYS A 147 -24.95 3.39 -9.23
CA LYS A 147 -26.30 3.95 -9.37
C LYS A 147 -26.37 5.35 -8.80
N GLU A 148 -25.42 6.21 -9.20
CA GLU A 148 -25.22 7.55 -8.65
C GLU A 148 -24.97 7.58 -7.12
N LYS A 149 -24.62 6.43 -6.53
CA LYS A 149 -24.37 6.32 -5.09
C LYS A 149 -23.04 6.97 -4.73
N LYS A 150 -23.00 7.54 -3.52
CA LYS A 150 -21.78 7.97 -2.85
C LYS A 150 -20.89 6.77 -2.58
N MET A 151 -19.73 6.73 -3.23
CA MET A 151 -18.81 5.58 -3.18
C MET A 151 -17.36 6.02 -3.01
N VAL A 152 -16.60 5.25 -2.22
CA VAL A 152 -15.16 5.38 -2.08
C VAL A 152 -14.49 4.13 -2.62
N LEU A 153 -13.55 4.29 -3.56
CA LEU A 153 -12.61 3.24 -3.95
C LEU A 153 -11.27 3.47 -3.26
N ASN A 154 -10.91 2.57 -2.35
CA ASN A 154 -9.59 2.52 -1.74
C ASN A 154 -8.66 1.64 -2.57
N ILE A 155 -7.63 2.25 -3.15
CA ILE A 155 -6.65 1.60 -4.03
C ILE A 155 -5.30 1.37 -3.34
N GLY A 156 -5.25 1.45 -2.02
CA GLY A 156 -4.03 1.30 -1.22
C GLY A 156 -4.16 0.32 -0.04
N GLU A 157 -5.18 -0.53 -0.04
CA GLU A 157 -5.32 -1.58 0.97
C GLU A 157 -4.32 -2.70 0.73
N TYR A 158 -4.30 -3.28 -0.47
CA TYR A 158 -3.56 -4.50 -0.76
C TYR A 158 -2.10 -4.27 -1.16
N THR A 159 -1.68 -3.02 -1.27
CA THR A 159 -0.34 -2.60 -1.73
C THR A 159 -0.07 -1.14 -1.36
N ASP A 160 1.15 -0.66 -1.61
CA ASP A 160 1.42 0.78 -1.61
C ASP A 160 1.09 1.35 -2.99
N THR A 161 0.12 2.25 -3.11
CA THR A 161 -0.44 2.69 -4.39
C THR A 161 0.59 3.30 -5.34
N PHE A 162 1.67 3.90 -4.83
CA PHE A 162 2.61 4.67 -5.67
C PHE A 162 3.89 3.89 -6.00
N LEU A 163 4.04 2.66 -5.50
CA LEU A 163 5.26 1.86 -5.68
C LEU A 163 5.60 1.54 -7.15
N PHE A 164 4.59 1.20 -7.95
CA PHE A 164 4.68 0.87 -9.39
C PHE A 164 3.87 1.82 -10.29
N ASP A 165 3.35 2.91 -9.74
CA ASP A 165 2.42 3.79 -10.47
C ASP A 165 3.12 4.57 -11.59
N ASP A 166 4.44 4.73 -11.48
CA ASP A 166 5.27 5.24 -12.56
C ASP A 166 5.20 4.38 -13.84
N PHE A 167 4.79 3.11 -13.72
CA PHE A 167 4.66 2.17 -14.83
C PHE A 167 3.19 1.93 -15.19
N THR A 168 2.36 1.58 -14.20
CA THR A 168 0.95 1.22 -14.44
C THR A 168 0.05 2.42 -14.69
N LYS A 169 0.45 3.61 -14.21
CA LYS A 169 -0.33 4.86 -14.30
C LYS A 169 -1.77 4.71 -13.79
N TYR A 170 -1.97 3.85 -12.79
CA TYR A 170 -3.30 3.57 -12.26
C TYR A 170 -3.87 4.79 -11.55
N THR A 171 -3.08 5.56 -10.82
CA THR A 171 -3.58 6.79 -10.19
C THR A 171 -4.11 7.79 -11.22
N ALA A 172 -3.46 7.90 -12.39
CA ALA A 172 -3.94 8.75 -13.48
C ALA A 172 -5.24 8.22 -14.10
N PHE A 173 -5.39 6.91 -14.23
CA PHE A 173 -6.66 6.29 -14.63
C PHE A 173 -7.78 6.58 -13.62
N PHE A 174 -7.56 6.29 -12.34
CA PHE A 174 -8.55 6.55 -11.29
C PHE A 174 -8.89 8.05 -11.16
N ARG A 175 -7.94 8.95 -11.40
CA ARG A 175 -8.22 10.39 -11.47
C ARG A 175 -9.21 10.71 -12.58
N LYS A 176 -9.06 10.15 -13.78
CA LYS A 176 -9.97 10.42 -14.91
C LYS A 176 -11.40 9.97 -14.63
N LEU A 177 -11.56 8.85 -13.92
CA LEU A 177 -12.89 8.39 -13.47
C LEU A 177 -13.61 9.46 -12.64
N LEU A 178 -12.90 10.34 -11.93
CA LEU A 178 -13.57 11.39 -11.16
C LEU A 178 -14.27 12.44 -12.04
N ASP A 179 -13.90 12.57 -13.32
CA ASP A 179 -14.56 13.48 -14.26
C ASP A 179 -15.91 12.91 -14.75
N GLU A 180 -16.01 11.58 -14.83
CA GLU A 180 -17.20 10.85 -15.30
C GLU A 180 -18.14 10.47 -14.15
N TYR A 181 -17.60 10.27 -12.94
CA TYR A 181 -18.32 9.71 -11.80
C TYR A 181 -18.41 10.72 -10.62
N PRO A 182 -19.36 11.70 -10.62
CA PRO A 182 -19.41 12.81 -9.65
C PRO A 182 -19.56 12.42 -8.17
N ASN A 183 -20.09 11.24 -7.86
CA ASN A 183 -20.24 10.75 -6.48
C ASN A 183 -19.15 9.75 -6.06
N LEU A 184 -18.11 9.60 -6.88
CA LEU A 184 -16.95 8.75 -6.63
C LEU A 184 -15.86 9.53 -5.88
N ILE A 185 -15.28 8.89 -4.88
CA ILE A 185 -14.06 9.33 -4.20
C ILE A 185 -13.02 8.23 -4.39
N ILE A 186 -11.78 8.63 -4.66
CA ILE A 186 -10.63 7.72 -4.69
C ILE A 186 -9.76 7.99 -3.47
N GLU A 187 -9.42 6.93 -2.73
CA GLU A 187 -8.40 6.98 -1.68
C GLU A 187 -7.20 6.13 -2.10
N ALA A 188 -6.08 6.78 -2.41
CA ALA A 188 -4.78 6.14 -2.55
C ALA A 188 -4.06 6.11 -1.20
N ARG A 189 -3.19 5.12 -0.97
CA ARG A 189 -2.37 5.07 0.25
C ARG A 189 -0.91 4.83 -0.04
N THR A 190 -0.05 5.49 0.73
CA THR A 190 1.40 5.31 0.58
C THR A 190 2.21 5.52 1.85
N LYS A 191 3.21 4.66 2.00
CA LYS A 191 4.31 4.78 2.94
C LYS A 191 5.48 5.53 2.34
N LEU A 192 5.61 5.66 1.02
CA LEU A 192 6.72 6.40 0.40
C LEU A 192 6.89 7.83 0.96
N SER A 193 8.14 8.24 1.16
CA SER A 193 8.49 9.59 1.63
C SER A 193 8.50 10.63 0.51
N ARG A 194 8.68 10.17 -0.74
CA ARG A 194 8.63 10.96 -1.97
C ARG A 194 8.19 10.06 -3.12
N PHE A 195 7.41 10.60 -4.04
CA PHE A 195 7.02 9.95 -5.29
C PHE A 195 6.62 11.04 -6.29
N LYS A 196 6.50 10.64 -7.56
CA LYS A 196 5.99 11.51 -8.61
C LYS A 196 4.50 11.27 -8.78
N VAL A 197 3.76 12.37 -8.90
CA VAL A 197 2.35 12.33 -9.23
C VAL A 197 2.17 12.63 -10.71
N ARG A 198 1.35 11.82 -11.38
CA ARG A 198 1.08 11.93 -12.83
C ARG A 198 -0.35 12.37 -13.13
N PHE A 199 -0.98 13.00 -12.16
CA PHE A 199 -2.35 13.47 -12.23
C PHE A 199 -2.49 14.85 -11.59
N HIS A 200 -3.41 15.66 -12.10
CA HIS A 200 -3.71 16.96 -11.51
C HIS A 200 -4.54 16.81 -10.22
N PRO A 201 -4.35 17.69 -9.22
CA PRO A 201 -5.14 17.66 -8.00
C PRO A 201 -6.65 17.62 -8.26
N HIS A 202 -7.39 16.99 -7.35
CA HIS A 202 -8.84 16.92 -7.39
C HIS A 202 -9.39 16.71 -5.99
N GLU A 203 -10.49 17.39 -5.65
CA GLU A 203 -11.08 17.36 -4.30
C GLU A 203 -11.57 15.96 -3.88
N ARG A 204 -11.94 15.12 -4.85
CA ARG A 204 -12.36 13.72 -4.65
C ARG A 204 -11.23 12.68 -4.79
N PHE A 205 -9.98 13.11 -4.92
CA PHE A 205 -8.82 12.21 -4.93
C PHE A 205 -7.96 12.47 -3.69
N VAL A 206 -8.05 11.57 -2.71
CA VAL A 206 -7.35 11.69 -1.43
C VAL A 206 -6.12 10.80 -1.42
N VAL A 207 -4.96 11.36 -1.06
CA VAL A 207 -3.73 10.60 -0.84
C VAL A 207 -3.48 10.43 0.66
N GLY A 208 -3.69 9.21 1.15
CA GLY A 208 -3.44 8.80 2.52
C GLY A 208 -1.98 8.45 2.76
N PHE A 209 -1.30 9.21 3.63
CA PHE A 209 0.09 8.96 3.99
C PHE A 209 0.19 8.23 5.32
N SER A 210 0.87 7.09 5.36
CA SER A 210 1.27 6.48 6.64
C SER A 210 2.34 7.34 7.32
N VAL A 211 2.05 7.86 8.51
CA VAL A 211 2.94 8.79 9.25
C VAL A 211 3.37 8.28 10.62
N SER A 212 3.14 6.99 10.89
CA SER A 212 3.53 6.38 12.15
C SER A 212 5.03 6.23 12.31
N ILE A 213 5.52 6.55 13.50
CA ILE A 213 6.84 6.15 13.98
C ILE A 213 6.70 4.75 14.60
N ASN A 214 7.46 3.79 14.08
CA ASN A 214 7.37 2.40 14.51
C ASN A 214 8.77 1.84 14.86
N PRO A 215 8.98 1.35 16.10
CA PRO A 215 10.28 0.84 16.53
C PRO A 215 10.67 -0.46 15.83
N PHE A 216 9.74 -1.15 15.18
CA PHE A 216 9.99 -2.36 14.42
C PHE A 216 10.42 -2.08 12.98
N ASP A 217 10.37 -0.84 12.51
CA ASP A 217 10.80 -0.52 11.15
C ASP A 217 12.20 0.08 11.10
N ASN A 218 13.00 -0.37 10.13
CA ASN A 218 14.33 0.19 9.91
C ASN A 218 14.26 1.46 9.05
N PHE A 219 13.22 1.63 8.23
CA PHE A 219 13.08 2.72 7.27
C PHE A 219 12.33 3.92 7.83
N TRP A 220 11.39 3.70 8.75
CA TRP A 220 10.49 4.73 9.29
C TRP A 220 10.89 5.16 10.69
N LYS A 221 12.15 5.56 10.86
CA LYS A 221 12.58 6.23 12.09
C LYS A 221 12.06 7.67 12.11
N LYS A 222 12.15 8.29 13.28
CA LYS A 222 11.66 9.64 13.53
C LYS A 222 12.14 10.62 12.46
N GLU A 223 13.43 10.64 12.11
CA GLU A 223 13.98 11.61 11.16
C GLU A 223 13.38 11.47 9.75
N GLN A 224 13.14 10.23 9.28
CA GLN A 224 12.51 10.00 7.98
C GLN A 224 11.04 10.41 8.00
N ILE A 225 10.34 10.15 9.11
CA ILE A 225 8.95 10.57 9.29
C ILE A 225 8.84 12.09 9.32
N MET A 226 9.73 12.79 10.02
CA MET A 226 9.74 14.27 10.04
C MET A 226 9.94 14.85 8.64
N LYS A 227 10.89 14.32 7.86
CA LYS A 227 11.09 14.71 6.46
C LYS A 227 9.88 14.39 5.58
N LYS A 228 9.19 13.29 5.87
CA LYS A 228 7.96 12.91 5.17
C LYS A 228 6.82 13.88 5.50
N LEU A 229 6.67 14.33 6.73
CA LEU A 229 5.69 15.35 7.10
C LEU A 229 5.92 16.66 6.34
N ASP A 230 7.18 17.08 6.16
CA ASP A 230 7.51 18.25 5.33
C ASP A 230 7.11 18.07 3.85
N PHE A 231 7.33 16.88 3.31
CA PHE A 231 6.85 16.53 1.96
C PHE A 231 5.32 16.56 1.89
N ILE A 232 4.62 15.99 2.86
CA ILE A 232 3.16 15.98 2.91
C ILE A 232 2.59 17.40 2.97
N LYS A 233 3.20 18.28 3.77
CA LYS A 233 2.82 19.71 3.82
C LYS A 233 2.94 20.34 2.44
N THR A 234 4.09 20.19 1.79
CA THR A 234 4.32 20.73 0.44
C THR A 234 3.34 20.15 -0.58
N PHE A 235 3.01 18.86 -0.45
CA PHE A 235 2.06 18.17 -1.31
C PHE A 235 0.63 18.71 -1.12
N ALA A 236 0.20 18.91 0.13
CA ALA A 236 -1.10 19.50 0.47
C ALA A 236 -1.20 20.97 0.02
N ASP A 237 -0.11 21.75 0.14
CA ASP A 237 -0.04 23.14 -0.35
C ASP A 237 -0.13 23.23 -1.88
N SER A 238 0.15 22.13 -2.57
CA SER A 238 -0.01 22.00 -4.03
C SER A 238 -1.42 21.55 -4.43
N TRP A 239 -2.43 21.81 -3.58
CA TRP A 239 -3.86 21.55 -3.80
C TRP A 239 -4.30 20.08 -3.80
N TYR A 240 -3.41 19.13 -3.48
CA TYR A 240 -3.79 17.73 -3.36
C TYR A 240 -4.48 17.46 -2.01
N LYS A 241 -5.61 16.75 -2.03
CA LYS A 241 -6.22 16.28 -0.77
C LYS A 241 -5.36 15.19 -0.15
N VAL A 242 -5.08 15.35 1.15
CA VAL A 242 -4.25 14.42 1.91
C VAL A 242 -5.03 13.83 3.07
N ALA A 243 -4.68 12.61 3.46
CA ALA A 243 -5.11 12.04 4.73
C ALA A 243 -3.90 11.56 5.53
N LEU A 244 -3.95 11.67 6.84
CA LEU A 244 -2.87 11.19 7.72
C LEU A 244 -3.25 9.86 8.36
N LYS A 245 -2.52 8.81 8.00
CA LYS A 245 -2.77 7.45 8.47
C LYS A 245 -1.76 7.10 9.57
N PHE A 246 -2.19 7.15 10.82
CA PHE A 246 -1.41 6.64 11.94
C PHE A 246 -1.75 5.15 12.10
N ASP A 247 -1.17 4.34 11.21
CA ASP A 247 -1.41 2.90 11.15
C ASP A 247 -0.10 2.12 10.86
N PRO A 248 0.49 1.48 11.88
CA PRO A 248 0.04 1.39 13.27
C PRO A 248 0.62 2.49 14.17
N ILE A 249 -0.16 2.99 15.12
CA ILE A 249 0.35 3.74 16.27
C ILE A 249 1.07 2.76 17.20
N THR A 250 2.22 3.19 17.70
CA THR A 250 3.05 2.45 18.65
C THR A 250 3.25 3.27 19.92
N TRP A 251 4.08 2.79 20.85
CA TRP A 251 4.28 3.41 22.17
C TRP A 251 4.56 4.92 22.10
N MET A 252 3.96 5.67 23.02
CA MET A 252 3.86 7.14 22.99
C MET A 252 5.22 7.84 23.02
N GLU A 253 6.24 7.26 23.66
CA GLU A 253 7.60 7.84 23.74
C GLU A 253 8.26 8.06 22.37
N ASN A 254 7.74 7.42 21.31
CA ASN A 254 8.21 7.63 19.95
C ASN A 254 7.74 8.96 19.35
N TYR A 255 6.79 9.66 19.97
CA TYR A 255 6.17 10.88 19.45
C TYR A 255 6.40 12.04 20.42
N ASP A 256 6.87 13.17 19.90
CA ASP A 256 7.16 14.37 20.68
C ASP A 256 6.43 15.59 20.13
N GLU A 257 6.63 16.74 20.78
CA GLU A 257 5.93 17.97 20.43
C GLU A 257 6.27 18.45 19.00
N ASP A 258 7.51 18.29 18.55
CA ASP A 258 7.92 18.65 17.18
C ASP A 258 7.16 17.83 16.13
N PHE A 259 6.98 16.52 16.37
CA PHE A 259 6.14 15.69 15.49
C PHE A 259 4.72 16.24 15.37
N PHE A 260 4.08 16.56 16.51
CA PHE A 260 2.72 17.08 16.50
C PHE A 260 2.65 18.47 15.86
N GLN A 261 3.64 19.34 16.08
CA GLN A 261 3.74 20.64 15.40
C GLN A 261 3.75 20.50 13.88
N LYS A 262 4.51 19.54 13.33
CA LYS A 262 4.49 19.28 11.88
C LYS A 262 3.15 18.71 11.40
N VAL A 263 2.52 17.83 12.18
CA VAL A 263 1.16 17.35 11.87
C VAL A 263 0.15 18.50 11.86
N TYR A 264 0.20 19.39 12.85
CA TYR A 264 -0.64 20.58 12.90
C TYR A 264 -0.40 21.51 11.72
N ALA A 265 0.85 21.68 11.28
CA ALA A 265 1.14 22.46 10.09
C ALA A 265 0.46 21.90 8.83
N ILE A 266 0.20 20.60 8.76
CA ILE A 266 -0.50 19.95 7.63
C ILE A 266 -2.02 20.19 7.68
N LYS A 267 -2.59 20.59 8.83
CA LYS A 267 -4.02 20.97 8.98
C LYS A 267 -4.34 22.24 8.18
N SER A 268 -4.36 22.09 6.87
CA SER A 268 -4.84 23.02 5.87
C SER A 268 -6.25 22.61 5.43
N GLU A 269 -6.89 23.42 4.59
CA GLU A 269 -8.13 23.04 3.89
C GLU A 269 -8.00 21.76 3.02
N ASN A 270 -6.78 21.31 2.76
CA ASN A 270 -6.48 20.12 1.97
C ASN A 270 -6.26 18.86 2.80
N LEU A 271 -6.27 18.94 4.13
CA LEU A 271 -6.38 17.76 4.98
C LEU A 271 -7.83 17.27 4.98
N ASP A 272 -8.07 16.10 4.40
CA ASP A 272 -9.40 15.49 4.31
C ASP A 272 -9.80 14.77 5.61
N HIS A 273 -8.89 13.95 6.17
CA HIS A 273 -9.10 13.25 7.44
C HIS A 273 -7.79 12.67 8.00
N TYR A 274 -7.83 12.18 9.23
CA TYR A 274 -6.82 11.29 9.79
C TYR A 274 -7.47 10.00 10.27
N SER A 275 -6.67 8.93 10.40
CA SER A 275 -7.12 7.66 10.97
C SER A 275 -6.11 7.13 11.97
N LEU A 276 -6.60 6.60 13.09
CA LEU A 276 -5.80 6.11 14.20
C LEU A 276 -6.03 4.60 14.38
N TRP A 277 -4.98 3.80 14.25
CA TRP A 277 -5.04 2.35 14.46
C TRP A 277 -3.81 1.89 15.21
N THR A 278 -3.99 1.19 16.34
CA THR A 278 -2.86 0.64 17.09
C THR A 278 -2.33 -0.65 16.43
N LEU A 279 -1.05 -0.97 16.67
CA LEU A 279 -0.47 -2.22 16.16
C LEU A 279 -1.29 -3.44 16.58
N ARG A 280 -1.55 -4.31 15.59
CA ARG A 280 -2.16 -5.62 15.77
C ARG A 280 -1.49 -6.66 14.88
N PHE A 281 -1.31 -7.89 15.37
CA PHE A 281 -0.68 -8.96 14.59
C PHE A 281 -1.11 -10.34 15.08
N SER A 282 -1.12 -11.34 14.21
CA SER A 282 -1.39 -12.74 14.57
C SER A 282 -0.19 -13.40 15.25
N GLU A 283 -0.39 -14.55 15.88
CA GLU A 283 0.73 -15.39 16.37
C GLU A 283 1.69 -15.77 15.23
N TRP A 284 1.17 -16.00 14.03
CA TRP A 284 2.00 -16.32 12.88
C TRP A 284 2.91 -15.15 12.51
N LEU A 285 2.36 -13.93 12.39
CA LEU A 285 3.15 -12.74 12.07
C LEU A 285 4.16 -12.43 13.18
N LYS A 286 3.81 -12.64 14.45
CA LYS A 286 4.75 -12.56 15.58
C LYS A 286 5.96 -13.49 15.36
N SER A 287 5.70 -14.75 15.03
CA SER A 287 6.77 -15.73 14.73
C SER A 287 7.63 -15.30 13.54
N ILE A 288 7.08 -14.65 12.51
CA ILE A 288 7.87 -14.10 11.40
C ILE A 288 8.74 -12.93 11.89
N MET A 289 8.16 -11.99 12.63
CA MET A 289 8.88 -10.84 13.18
C MET A 289 10.07 -11.28 14.04
N GLU A 290 9.88 -12.25 14.93
CA GLU A 290 10.92 -12.76 15.83
C GLU A 290 11.97 -13.61 15.08
N LYS A 291 11.55 -14.57 14.25
CA LYS A 291 12.49 -15.57 13.69
C LYS A 291 13.14 -15.14 12.38
N VAL A 292 12.44 -14.36 11.55
CA VAL A 292 12.93 -13.96 10.22
C VAL A 292 13.57 -12.59 10.27
N TYR A 293 12.93 -11.64 10.97
CA TYR A 293 13.39 -10.27 11.04
C TYR A 293 14.12 -9.90 12.33
N ASP A 294 14.39 -10.89 13.19
CA ASP A 294 15.11 -10.76 14.46
C ASP A 294 14.57 -9.59 15.31
N THR A 295 13.25 -9.49 15.38
CA THR A 295 12.56 -8.39 16.06
C THR A 295 12.14 -8.82 17.45
N LYS A 296 12.64 -8.12 18.46
CA LYS A 296 12.25 -8.35 19.85
C LYS A 296 10.90 -7.71 20.12
N ILE A 297 9.88 -8.55 20.35
CA ILE A 297 8.54 -8.10 20.72
C ILE A 297 8.38 -8.26 22.23
N ASN A 298 8.11 -7.16 22.92
CA ASN A 298 7.69 -7.24 24.32
C ASN A 298 6.20 -7.59 24.37
N THR A 299 5.89 -8.89 24.45
CA THR A 299 4.52 -9.40 24.49
C THR A 299 3.73 -8.93 25.71
N GLN A 300 4.37 -8.47 26.78
CA GLN A 300 3.69 -7.92 27.97
C GLN A 300 2.89 -6.64 27.66
N LEU A 301 3.24 -5.94 26.57
CA LEU A 301 2.51 -4.75 26.12
C LEU A 301 1.20 -5.08 25.39
N PHE A 302 0.94 -6.36 25.11
CA PHE A 302 -0.17 -6.82 24.27
C PHE A 302 -1.08 -7.81 25.01
N SER A 303 -2.37 -7.71 24.75
CA SER A 303 -3.37 -8.73 25.06
C SER A 303 -3.65 -9.56 23.80
N PHE A 304 -4.01 -10.83 23.97
CA PHE A 304 -4.42 -11.69 22.86
C PHE A 304 -5.95 -11.74 22.79
N GLU A 305 -6.51 -11.09 21.77
CA GLU A 305 -7.95 -10.91 21.57
C GLU A 305 -8.31 -11.29 20.13
N ASN A 306 -9.35 -12.12 19.96
CA ASN A 306 -9.86 -12.51 18.63
C ASN A 306 -8.78 -13.03 17.66
N GLY A 307 -7.84 -13.83 18.19
CA GLY A 307 -6.76 -14.43 17.39
C GLY A 307 -5.60 -13.47 17.05
N LYS A 308 -5.56 -12.28 17.65
CA LYS A 308 -4.52 -11.27 17.40
C LYS A 308 -4.00 -10.69 18.71
N TYR A 309 -2.71 -10.37 18.72
CA TYR A 309 -2.14 -9.47 19.69
C TYR A 309 -2.59 -8.04 19.39
N VAL A 310 -3.07 -7.34 20.41
CA VAL A 310 -3.45 -5.92 20.38
C VAL A 310 -2.87 -5.23 21.61
N TYR A 311 -2.54 -3.94 21.53
CA TYR A 311 -2.00 -3.24 22.69
C TYR A 311 -2.98 -3.29 23.87
N SER A 312 -2.51 -3.70 25.05
CA SER A 312 -3.33 -3.82 26.26
C SER A 312 -3.89 -2.48 26.73
N TYR A 313 -3.24 -1.38 26.36
CA TYR A 313 -3.62 0.00 26.68
C TYR A 313 -3.99 0.81 25.43
N ARG A 314 -4.49 0.15 24.38
CA ARG A 314 -4.85 0.77 23.09
C ARG A 314 -5.72 2.02 23.22
N ASP A 315 -6.68 2.02 24.15
CA ASP A 315 -7.59 3.15 24.35
C ASP A 315 -6.83 4.38 24.85
N LYS A 316 -5.88 4.20 25.78
CA LYS A 316 -5.00 5.29 26.25
C LYS A 316 -4.14 5.86 25.14
N VAL A 317 -3.61 5.00 24.25
CA VAL A 317 -2.84 5.45 23.08
C VAL A 317 -3.73 6.26 22.14
N HIS A 318 -4.94 5.77 21.89
CA HIS A 318 -5.90 6.43 21.04
C HIS A 318 -6.30 7.80 21.61
N ASP A 319 -6.68 7.86 22.89
CA ASP A 319 -7.07 9.09 23.59
C ASP A 319 -5.94 10.13 23.61
N PHE A 320 -4.69 9.68 23.81
CA PHE A 320 -3.52 10.56 23.73
C PHE A 320 -3.40 11.21 22.35
N PHE A 321 -3.54 10.43 21.28
CA PHE A 321 -3.47 10.95 19.91
C PHE A 321 -4.65 11.87 19.60
N ILE A 322 -5.87 11.52 20.00
CA ILE A 322 -7.04 12.40 19.83
C ILE A 322 -6.81 13.73 20.52
N LYS A 323 -6.38 13.74 21.79
CA LYS A 323 -6.07 14.97 22.53
C LYS A 323 -4.94 15.81 21.90
N LYS A 324 -4.03 15.17 21.18
CA LYS A 324 -2.93 15.82 20.45
C LYS A 324 -3.29 16.15 19.00
N LEU A 325 -4.48 15.79 18.52
CA LEU A 325 -4.93 16.07 17.16
C LEU A 325 -6.17 16.93 17.12
N GLU A 326 -6.90 17.08 18.22
CA GLU A 326 -7.92 18.09 18.44
C GLU A 326 -7.30 19.32 19.11
#